data_AF-A0A1Z4F5L2-F1
#
_entry.id   AF-A0A1Z4F5L2-F1
#
_cell.length_a   1.000
_cell.length_b   1.000
_cell.length_c   1.000
_cell.angle_alpha   90.00
_cell.angle_beta   90.00
_cell.angle_gamma   90.00
#
_symmetry.space_group_name_H-M   'P 1'
#
loop_
_entity.id
_entity.type
_entity.pdbx_description
1 polymer ?
#
loop_
_entity_poly.entity_id
_entity_poly.type
_entity_poly.pdbx_seq_one_letter_code
_entity_poly.pdbx_strand_id
1 'polypeptide(L)'
;FFFFRGYNYNLFFWKTSFLGRKFYTFLNRKWFFDKVYNEVITQNLLDFGHHFTYKSIDRGLIESLGPFGLSNVLLDQVNKARLWHSGYLYHYLVILGWSNVLFGIYFVFSFQFSRILALLVFIVLWSIL
;
A
#
# COMPACT_ATOMS: atom_id res chain seq x y z
N PHE A 1 9.70 40.36 -47.87
CA PHE A 1 10.27 40.35 -49.23
C PHE A 1 11.26 41.51 -49.45
N PHE A 2 10.95 42.74 -49.03
CA PHE A 2 11.82 43.93 -49.22
C PHE A 2 13.25 43.79 -48.66
N PHE A 3 13.44 43.20 -47.47
CA PHE A 3 14.75 43.06 -46.81
C PHE A 3 15.75 42.13 -47.53
N PHE A 4 15.28 41.19 -48.35
CA PHE A 4 16.15 40.21 -49.04
C PHE A 4 16.43 40.59 -50.51
N ARG A 5 15.99 41.77 -50.95
CA ARG A 5 16.02 42.17 -52.36
C ARG A 5 17.43 42.49 -52.89
N GLY A 6 18.37 42.81 -52.02
CA GLY A 6 19.80 42.92 -52.34
C GLY A 6 20.57 41.93 -51.47
N TYR A 7 21.30 41.00 -52.08
CA TYR A 7 22.08 39.93 -51.43
C TYR A 7 23.12 40.48 -50.45
N ASN A 8 22.68 40.86 -49.25
CA ASN A 8 23.52 41.52 -48.26
C ASN A 8 24.26 40.44 -47.43
N TYR A 9 25.58 40.36 -47.58
CA TYR A 9 26.40 39.32 -46.94
C TYR A 9 26.25 39.32 -45.41
N ASN A 10 26.09 40.51 -44.82
CA ASN A 10 25.89 40.68 -43.38
C ASN A 10 24.60 40.01 -42.90
N LEU A 11 23.48 40.20 -43.61
CA LEU A 11 22.20 39.58 -43.23
C LEU A 11 22.27 38.06 -43.32
N PHE A 12 22.97 37.54 -44.33
CA PHE A 12 23.20 36.10 -44.45
C PHE A 12 24.06 35.55 -43.30
N PHE A 13 25.12 36.27 -42.93
CA PHE A 13 25.99 35.90 -41.81
C PHE A 13 25.24 35.91 -40.47
N TRP A 14 24.43 36.93 -40.22
CA TRP A 14 23.57 37.00 -39.03
C TRP A 14 22.54 35.87 -38.97
N LYS A 15 21.91 35.53 -40.09
CA LYS A 15 20.93 34.43 -40.16
C LYS A 15 21.57 33.05 -39.97
N THR A 16 22.80 32.86 -40.46
CA THR A 16 23.53 31.59 -40.33
C THR A 16 24.28 31.46 -39.01
N SER A 17 24.51 32.58 -38.31
CA SER A 17 25.10 32.59 -36.98
C SER A 17 24.31 31.73 -35.99
N PHE A 18 25.01 31.19 -34.99
CA PHE A 18 24.41 30.38 -33.94
C PHE A 18 23.30 31.13 -33.17
N LEU A 19 23.53 32.41 -32.86
CA LEU A 19 22.57 33.26 -32.17
C LEU A 19 21.31 33.51 -33.02
N GLY A 20 21.48 33.83 -34.31
CA GLY A 20 20.37 34.04 -35.23
C GLY A 20 19.51 32.79 -35.40
N ARG A 21 20.14 31.62 -35.50
CA ARG A 21 19.43 30.32 -35.54
C ARG A 21 18.66 30.05 -34.24
N LYS A 22 19.26 30.30 -33.07
CA LYS A 22 18.59 30.14 -31.77
C LYS A 22 17.38 31.05 -31.63
N PHE A 23 17.53 32.34 -31.94
CA PHE A 23 16.42 33.29 -31.92
C PHE A 23 15.30 32.89 -32.89
N TYR A 24 15.66 32.50 -34.10
CA TYR A 24 14.69 32.01 -35.08
C TYR A 24 13.94 30.79 -34.54
N THR A 25 14.65 29.80 -33.96
CA THR A 25 13.98 28.63 -33.38
C THR A 25 13.10 28.97 -32.18
N PHE A 26 13.50 29.93 -31.34
CA PHE A 26 12.72 30.38 -30.18
C PHE A 26 11.41 31.03 -30.61
N LEU A 27 11.46 31.97 -31.54
CA LEU A 27 10.28 32.64 -32.06
C LEU A 27 9.37 31.68 -32.85
N ASN A 28 9.98 30.77 -33.64
CA ASN A 28 9.22 29.84 -34.48
C ASN A 28 8.57 28.70 -33.69
N ARG A 29 9.12 28.30 -32.54
CA ARG A 29 8.57 27.24 -31.67
C ARG A 29 7.65 27.77 -30.57
N LYS A 30 6.95 28.89 -30.80
CA LYS A 30 6.04 29.52 -29.82
C LYS A 30 6.69 29.68 -28.43
N TRP A 31 7.94 30.14 -28.42
CA TRP A 31 8.74 30.38 -27.20
C TRP A 31 8.93 29.15 -26.31
N PHE A 32 8.78 27.94 -26.86
CA PHE A 32 8.84 26.67 -26.11
C PHE A 32 7.83 26.56 -24.97
N PHE A 33 6.77 27.37 -24.97
CA PHE A 33 5.77 27.37 -23.89
C PHE A 33 5.14 25.98 -23.70
N ASP A 34 4.82 25.30 -24.80
CA ASP A 34 4.29 23.93 -24.80
C ASP A 34 5.25 22.95 -24.08
N LYS A 35 6.56 23.11 -24.29
CA LYS A 35 7.57 22.25 -23.66
C LYS A 35 7.65 22.50 -22.15
N VAL A 36 7.70 23.78 -21.75
CA VAL A 36 7.73 24.17 -20.34
C VAL A 36 6.48 23.68 -19.62
N TYR A 37 5.30 23.84 -20.23
CA TYR A 37 4.05 23.33 -19.66
C TYR A 37 4.09 21.82 -19.46
N ASN A 38 4.54 21.07 -20.47
CA ASN A 38 4.53 19.61 -20.42
C ASN A 38 5.55 19.05 -19.41
N GLU A 39 6.76 19.62 -19.34
CA GLU A 39 7.80 19.17 -18.41
C GLU A 39 7.54 19.63 -16.96
N VAL A 40 7.08 20.87 -16.76
CA VAL A 40 6.91 21.42 -15.40
C VAL A 40 5.57 21.04 -14.78
N ILE A 41 4.50 20.96 -15.57
CA ILE A 41 3.16 20.71 -15.03
C ILE A 41 2.75 19.28 -15.32
N THR A 42 2.71 18.87 -16.58
CA THR A 42 2.12 17.58 -16.96
C THR A 42 2.91 16.40 -16.42
N GLN A 43 4.24 16.37 -16.58
CA GLN A 43 5.07 15.29 -16.06
C GLN A 43 4.96 15.18 -14.53
N ASN A 44 5.10 16.29 -13.81
CA ASN A 44 4.97 16.30 -12.35
C ASN A 44 3.60 15.79 -11.87
N LEU A 45 2.53 16.14 -12.58
CA LEU A 45 1.16 15.74 -12.22
C LEU A 45 0.93 14.25 -12.52
N LEU A 46 1.49 13.74 -13.62
CA LEU A 46 1.46 12.31 -13.95
C LEU A 46 2.27 11.49 -12.96
N ASP A 47 3.46 11.94 -12.58
CA ASP A 47 4.32 11.27 -11.61
C ASP A 47 3.64 11.23 -10.23
N PHE A 48 3.04 12.35 -9.81
CA PHE A 48 2.25 12.42 -8.59
C PHE A 48 1.07 11.44 -8.63
N GLY A 49 0.29 11.42 -9.70
CA GLY A 49 -0.82 10.48 -9.86
C GLY A 49 -0.35 9.02 -9.81
N HIS A 50 0.72 8.69 -10.53
CA HIS A 50 1.23 7.33 -10.55
C HIS A 50 1.72 6.85 -9.17
N HIS A 51 2.51 7.68 -8.48
CA HIS A 51 3.10 7.30 -7.20
C HIS A 51 2.10 7.36 -6.05
N PHE A 52 1.30 8.42 -5.99
CA PHE A 52 0.38 8.62 -4.88
C PHE A 52 -0.91 7.83 -5.07
N THR A 53 -1.69 8.13 -6.11
CA THR A 53 -3.02 7.51 -6.25
C THR A 53 -2.88 6.04 -6.64
N TYR A 54 -2.24 5.74 -7.76
CA TYR A 54 -2.22 4.37 -8.26
C TYR A 54 -1.38 3.43 -7.38
N LYS A 55 -0.11 3.79 -7.12
CA LYS A 55 0.80 2.87 -6.41
C LYS A 55 0.51 2.80 -4.92
N SER A 56 0.24 3.92 -4.27
CA SER A 56 0.05 3.93 -2.81
C SER A 56 -1.37 3.58 -2.40
N ILE A 57 -2.38 4.14 -3.08
CA ILE A 57 -3.78 3.88 -2.74
C ILE A 57 -4.24 2.56 -3.35
N ASP A 58 -4.26 2.42 -4.67
CA ASP A 58 -4.89 1.24 -5.29
C ASP A 58 -4.08 -0.03 -5.04
N ARG A 59 -2.81 -0.03 -5.46
CA ARG A 59 -1.94 -1.20 -5.33
C ARG A 59 -1.41 -1.43 -3.90
N GLY A 60 -1.38 -0.37 -3.09
CA GLY A 60 -0.96 -0.46 -1.70
C GLY A 60 -2.15 -0.75 -0.80
N LEU A 61 -2.92 0.28 -0.49
CA LEU A 61 -4.00 0.21 0.48
C LEU A 61 -5.14 -0.73 0.04
N ILE A 62 -5.71 -0.53 -1.15
CA ILE A 62 -6.89 -1.29 -1.57
C ILE A 62 -6.54 -2.77 -1.77
N GLU A 63 -5.42 -3.09 -2.43
CA GLU A 63 -4.99 -4.46 -2.62
C GLU A 63 -4.66 -5.17 -1.29
N SER A 64 -4.02 -4.47 -0.34
CA SER A 64 -3.71 -5.02 0.99
C SER A 64 -4.94 -5.22 1.88
N LEU A 65 -5.98 -4.39 1.73
CA LEU A 65 -7.26 -4.58 2.42
C LEU A 65 -8.19 -5.56 1.70
N GLY A 66 -7.87 -5.90 0.46
CA GLY A 66 -8.60 -6.85 -0.34
C GLY A 66 -8.47 -8.29 0.16
N PRO A 67 -9.15 -9.24 -0.51
CA PRO A 67 -9.14 -10.65 -0.14
C PRO A 67 -7.73 -11.26 -0.16
N PHE A 68 -6.84 -10.77 -1.03
CA PHE A 68 -5.46 -11.23 -1.12
C PHE A 68 -4.62 -10.80 0.09
N GLY A 69 -4.69 -9.53 0.50
CA GLY A 69 -3.96 -9.09 1.69
C GLY A 69 -4.52 -9.71 2.97
N LEU A 70 -5.85 -9.83 3.09
CA LEU A 70 -6.49 -10.52 4.20
C LEU A 70 -6.10 -12.00 4.29
N SER A 71 -6.08 -12.72 3.16
CA SER A 71 -5.67 -14.13 3.17
C SER A 71 -4.23 -14.31 3.62
N ASN A 72 -3.32 -13.43 3.22
CA ASN A 72 -1.93 -13.45 3.66
C ASN A 72 -1.80 -13.23 5.17
N VAL A 73 -2.56 -12.28 5.74
CA VAL A 73 -2.57 -12.04 7.20
C VAL A 73 -3.12 -13.26 7.95
N LEU A 74 -4.21 -13.86 7.45
CA LEU A 74 -4.77 -15.06 8.06
C LEU A 74 -3.80 -16.24 7.99
N LEU A 75 -3.12 -16.44 6.87
CA LEU A 75 -2.11 -17.50 6.72
C LEU A 75 -0.95 -17.32 7.70
N ASP A 76 -0.47 -16.08 7.87
CA ASP A 76 0.58 -15.78 8.86
C ASP A 76 0.11 -16.07 10.29
N GLN A 77 -1.11 -15.70 10.65
CA GLN A 77 -1.69 -16.02 11.96
C GLN A 77 -1.83 -17.53 12.18
N VAL A 78 -2.29 -18.27 11.17
CA VAL A 78 -2.42 -19.74 11.23
C VAL A 78 -1.05 -20.39 11.40
N ASN A 79 -0.03 -19.92 10.69
CA ASN A 79 1.34 -20.44 10.83
C ASN A 79 1.90 -20.17 12.23
N LYS A 80 1.68 -18.97 12.78
CA LYS A 80 2.06 -18.64 14.16
C LYS A 80 1.33 -19.53 15.18
N ALA A 81 0.02 -19.71 15.03
CA ALA A 81 -0.78 -20.58 15.88
C ALA A 81 -0.32 -22.05 15.79
N ARG A 82 0.05 -22.52 14.59
CA ARG A 82 0.63 -23.85 14.38
C ARG A 82 1.94 -24.02 15.15
N LEU A 83 2.80 -23.00 15.15
CA LEU A 83 4.07 -23.04 15.89
C LEU A 83 3.87 -23.09 17.42
N TRP A 84 2.76 -22.56 17.93
CA TRP A 84 2.44 -22.67 19.36
C TRP A 84 2.06 -24.09 19.79
N HIS A 85 1.58 -24.91 18.85
CA HIS A 85 1.30 -26.31 19.10
C HIS A 85 2.57 -27.15 18.95
N SER A 86 3.07 -27.69 20.07
CA SER A 86 4.32 -28.47 20.10
C SER A 86 4.21 -29.88 19.50
N GLY A 87 2.99 -30.39 19.30
CA GLY A 87 2.73 -31.72 18.73
C GLY A 87 2.96 -32.90 19.69
N TYR A 88 3.53 -32.69 20.87
CA TYR A 88 3.74 -33.77 21.85
C TYR A 88 2.52 -33.97 22.76
N LEU A 89 2.10 -35.23 22.91
CA LEU A 89 0.95 -35.62 23.74
C LEU A 89 1.09 -35.15 25.21
N TYR A 90 2.28 -35.23 25.80
CA TYR A 90 2.46 -34.85 27.20
C TYR A 90 2.22 -33.35 27.44
N HIS A 91 2.56 -32.48 26.50
CA HIS A 91 2.27 -31.05 26.62
C HIS A 91 0.76 -30.80 26.67
N TYR A 92 -0.02 -31.51 25.85
CA TYR A 92 -1.49 -31.41 25.88
C TYR A 92 -2.09 -31.95 27.18
N LEU A 93 -1.59 -33.07 27.70
CA LEU A 93 -2.05 -33.63 28.98
C LEU A 93 -1.79 -32.66 30.15
N VAL A 94 -0.63 -32.02 30.17
CA VAL A 94 -0.30 -30.99 31.17
C VAL A 94 -1.25 -29.79 31.05
N ILE A 95 -1.49 -29.29 29.84
CA ILE A 95 -2.41 -28.16 29.60
C ILE A 95 -3.84 -28.52 30.05
N LEU A 96 -4.33 -29.72 29.72
CA LEU A 96 -5.64 -30.22 30.16
C LEU A 96 -5.75 -30.28 31.68
N GLY A 97 -4.73 -30.82 32.36
CA GLY A 97 -4.69 -30.89 33.82
C GLY A 97 -4.76 -29.50 34.46
N TRP A 98 -3.89 -28.58 34.04
CA TRP A 98 -3.88 -27.21 34.55
C TRP A 98 -5.19 -26.45 34.27
N SER A 99 -5.77 -26.65 33.09
CA SER A 99 -7.05 -26.02 32.72
C SER A 99 -8.19 -26.45 33.66
N ASN A 100 -8.30 -27.74 33.97
CA ASN A 100 -9.32 -28.25 34.89
C ASN A 100 -9.12 -27.76 36.33
N VAL A 101 -7.87 -27.69 36.80
CA VAL A 101 -7.55 -27.15 38.12
C VAL A 101 -7.95 -25.68 38.22
N LEU A 102 -7.58 -24.86 37.21
CA LEU A 102 -7.94 -23.44 37.17
C LEU A 102 -9.45 -23.24 37.10
N PHE A 103 -10.16 -24.05 36.31
CA PHE A 103 -11.62 -24.02 36.23
C PHE A 103 -12.25 -24.37 37.59
N GLY A 104 -11.75 -25.39 38.28
CA GLY A 104 -12.21 -25.78 39.61
C GLY A 104 -12.01 -24.67 40.65
N ILE A 105 -10.83 -24.02 40.64
CA ILE A 105 -10.54 -22.87 41.51
C ILE A 105 -11.52 -21.72 41.21
N TYR A 106 -11.67 -21.35 39.94
CA TYR A 106 -12.62 -20.30 39.54
C TYR A 106 -14.04 -20.63 40.01
N PHE A 107 -14.46 -21.89 39.90
CA PHE A 107 -15.79 -22.34 40.30
C PHE A 107 -16.03 -22.21 41.81
N VAL A 108 -15.04 -22.57 42.65
CA VAL A 108 -15.17 -22.50 44.12
C VAL A 108 -15.27 -21.05 44.61
N PHE A 109 -14.45 -20.15 44.08
CA PHE A 109 -14.41 -18.74 44.53
C PHE A 109 -15.46 -17.83 43.90
N SER A 110 -16.15 -18.30 42.85
CA SER A 110 -17.15 -17.53 42.12
C SER A 110 -18.47 -17.35 42.88
N PHE A 111 -19.13 -16.20 42.66
CA PHE A 111 -20.48 -15.91 43.13
C PHE A 111 -21.53 -16.87 42.52
N GLN A 112 -22.67 -17.03 43.19
CA GLN A 112 -23.71 -17.99 42.78
C GLN A 112 -24.17 -17.81 41.32
N PHE A 113 -24.36 -16.55 40.88
CA PHE A 113 -24.77 -16.24 39.52
C PHE A 113 -23.72 -16.64 38.45
N SER A 114 -22.44 -16.33 38.69
CA SER A 114 -21.37 -16.68 37.73
C SER A 114 -21.11 -18.19 37.67
N ARG A 115 -21.33 -18.94 38.76
CA ARG A 115 -21.24 -20.40 38.75
C ARG A 115 -22.27 -21.06 37.83
N ILE A 116 -23.53 -20.59 37.87
CA ILE A 116 -24.59 -21.12 37.00
C ILE A 116 -24.26 -20.86 35.53
N LEU A 117 -23.79 -19.65 35.20
CA LEU A 117 -23.36 -19.31 33.84
C LEU A 117 -22.18 -20.19 33.38
N ALA A 118 -21.16 -20.38 34.22
CA ALA A 118 -20.02 -21.22 33.90
C ALA A 118 -20.43 -22.68 33.61
N LEU A 119 -21.38 -23.24 34.36
CA LEU A 119 -21.92 -24.58 34.11
C LEU A 119 -22.72 -24.66 32.82
N LEU A 120 -23.55 -23.66 32.52
CA LEU A 120 -24.31 -23.62 31.27
C LEU A 120 -23.37 -23.57 30.06
N VAL A 121 -22.35 -22.72 30.10
CA VAL A 121 -21.33 -22.64 29.04
C VAL A 121 -20.59 -23.97 28.92
N PHE A 122 -20.19 -24.59 30.03
CA PHE A 122 -19.52 -25.88 30.03
C PHE A 122 -20.37 -26.98 29.39
N ILE A 123 -21.67 -27.05 29.72
CA ILE A 123 -22.61 -28.01 29.13
C ILE A 123 -22.75 -27.78 27.62
N VAL A 124 -22.88 -26.53 27.18
CA VAL A 124 -22.97 -26.19 25.76
C VAL A 124 -21.69 -26.61 25.02
N LEU A 125 -20.52 -26.29 25.58
CA LEU A 125 -19.23 -26.68 24.99
C LEU A 125 -19.09 -28.20 24.92
N TRP A 126 -19.51 -28.93 25.96
CA TRP A 126 -19.50 -30.39 25.98
C TRP A 126 -20.45 -31.00 24.94
N SER A 127 -21.58 -30.35 24.66
CA SER A 127 -22.55 -30.84 23.67
C SER A 127 -22.12 -30.64 22.20
N ILE A 128 -21.16 -29.76 21.97
CA ILE A 128 -20.61 -29.45 20.63
C ILE A 128 -19.44 -30.40 20.29
N LEU A 129 -18.83 -31.00 21.31
CA LEU A 129 -17.71 -31.94 21.23
C LEU A 129 -18.22 -33.37 20.99
#